data_AF-A0A959HBG9-F1
#
_entry.id   AF-A0A959HBG9-F1
#
_cell.length_a   1.000
_cell.length_b   1.000
_cell.length_c   1.000
_cell.angle_alpha   90.00
_cell.angle_beta   90.00
_cell.angle_gamma   90.00
#
_symmetry.space_group_name_H-M   'P 1'
#
loop_
_entity.id
_entity.type
_entity.pdbx_description
1 polymer ?
#
loop_
_entity_poly.entity_id
_entity_poly.type
_entity_poly.pdbx_seq_one_letter_code
_entity_poly.pdbx_strand_id
1 'polypeptide(L)'
;MEAVANTPPTTNEMKGKRYPSVVKAWLVIGLFMIFMQVVVGGITRLTGSGLSITKWEIVTGTLPPLTAQHWEEAFNMYKATPQYAKINQGMTMSEFKFIYFWEYIHRLWARLMGFVFIIPLAIFWARGMVDRPLLKRLGVVFLLAALVASFGWIMVASGLIERPWVNAYKLTMHLSLALILFSYLLWTTFKTFQPRRPVLHSGLLKKAANAITVVVALQIVLGGIMAGTKAGLFYPTWPDMNGE
;
A
#
# COMPACT_ATOMS: atom_id res chain seq x y z
N MET A 1 -6.70 -54.77 31.30
CA MET A 1 -7.05 -53.38 30.95
C MET A 1 -5.98 -52.48 31.55
N GLU A 2 -4.89 -52.25 30.80
CA GLU A 2 -3.81 -51.36 31.25
C GLU A 2 -4.24 -49.91 31.07
N ALA A 3 -4.17 -49.14 32.16
CA ALA A 3 -4.43 -47.72 32.16
C ALA A 3 -3.31 -47.01 31.39
N VAL A 4 -3.66 -46.42 30.25
CA VAL A 4 -2.77 -45.51 29.50
C VAL A 4 -2.54 -44.27 30.38
N ALA A 5 -1.35 -44.21 30.99
CA ALA A 5 -0.89 -43.05 31.74
C ALA A 5 -0.69 -41.88 30.75
N ASN A 6 -1.61 -40.92 30.77
CA ASN A 6 -1.41 -39.62 30.13
C ASN A 6 -0.24 -38.91 30.82
N THR A 7 0.95 -39.02 30.25
CA THR A 7 2.09 -38.20 30.65
C THR A 7 1.75 -36.73 30.39
N PRO A 8 1.84 -35.85 31.41
CA PRO A 8 1.63 -34.42 31.21
C PRO A 8 2.70 -33.88 30.23
N PRO A 9 2.33 -32.95 29.33
CA PRO A 9 3.25 -32.39 28.36
C PRO A 9 4.44 -31.77 29.09
N THR A 10 5.67 -32.11 28.66
CA THR A 10 6.89 -31.60 29.28
C THR A 10 6.93 -30.07 29.21
N THR A 11 7.54 -29.43 30.21
CA THR A 11 7.63 -27.95 30.37
C THR A 11 8.19 -27.21 29.15
N ASN A 12 8.79 -27.93 28.19
CA ASN A 12 9.29 -27.38 26.93
C ASN A 12 8.21 -27.20 25.85
N GLU A 13 7.08 -27.91 25.93
CA GLU A 13 5.98 -27.79 24.94
C GLU A 13 5.13 -26.52 25.13
N MET A 14 5.25 -25.85 26.29
CA MET A 14 4.48 -24.64 26.61
C MET A 14 5.19 -23.31 26.30
N LYS A 15 6.43 -23.34 25.77
CA LYS A 15 7.10 -22.13 25.28
C LYS A 15 6.67 -21.86 23.84
N GLY A 16 5.62 -21.05 23.69
CA GLY A 16 5.21 -20.49 22.40
C GLY A 16 6.43 -19.98 21.62
N LYS A 17 6.53 -20.37 20.35
CA LYS A 17 7.68 -20.09 19.50
C LYS A 17 7.92 -18.58 19.41
N ARG A 18 9.02 -18.10 19.99
CA ARG A 18 9.34 -16.67 20.07
C ARG A 18 10.22 -16.26 18.90
N TYR A 19 9.68 -15.45 17.99
CA TYR A 19 10.47 -14.89 16.89
C TYR A 19 11.53 -13.89 17.41
N PRO A 20 12.73 -13.83 16.80
CA PRO A 20 13.75 -12.84 17.15
C PRO A 20 13.25 -11.40 17.03
N SER A 21 13.72 -10.50 17.90
CA SER A 21 13.32 -9.09 17.89
C SER A 21 13.58 -8.40 16.55
N VAL A 22 14.64 -8.79 15.84
CA VAL A 22 14.96 -8.25 14.52
C VAL A 22 13.90 -8.60 13.46
N VAL A 23 13.32 -9.81 13.51
CA VAL A 23 12.22 -10.20 12.60
C VAL A 23 10.98 -9.37 12.90
N LYS A 24 10.69 -9.15 14.19
CA LYS A 24 9.55 -8.31 14.61
C LYS A 24 9.71 -6.85 14.18
N ALA A 25 10.89 -6.28 14.40
CA ALA A 25 11.22 -4.92 13.98
C ALA A 25 11.12 -4.77 12.46
N TRP A 26 11.62 -5.75 11.70
CA TRP A 26 11.49 -5.79 10.24
C TRP A 26 10.03 -5.76 9.77
N LEU A 27 9.14 -6.56 10.38
CA LEU A 27 7.72 -6.53 10.05
C LEU A 27 7.06 -5.18 10.38
N VAL A 28 7.47 -4.53 11.48
CA VAL A 28 6.99 -3.19 11.86
C VAL A 28 7.50 -2.11 10.91
N ILE A 29 8.77 -2.16 10.50
CA ILE A 29 9.32 -1.29 9.44
C ILE A 29 8.49 -1.45 8.18
N GLY A 30 8.17 -2.70 7.84
CA GLY A 30 7.32 -3.01 6.69
C GLY A 30 5.94 -2.35 6.74
N LEU A 31 5.28 -2.39 7.90
CA LEU A 31 4.01 -1.69 8.12
C LEU A 31 4.16 -0.17 7.94
N PHE A 32 5.19 0.41 8.53
CA PHE A 32 5.47 1.83 8.40
C PHE A 32 5.67 2.22 6.93
N MET A 33 6.43 1.43 6.17
CA MET A 33 6.67 1.72 4.76
C MET A 33 5.39 1.64 3.92
N ILE A 34 4.51 0.66 4.15
CA ILE A 34 3.22 0.56 3.43
C ILE A 34 2.32 1.75 3.81
N PHE A 35 2.28 2.13 5.08
CA PHE A 35 1.53 3.31 5.51
C PHE A 35 2.04 4.57 4.81
N MET A 36 3.36 4.78 4.76
CA MET A 36 3.97 5.88 4.01
C MET A 36 3.66 5.81 2.52
N GLN A 37 3.65 4.62 1.90
CA GLN A 37 3.26 4.45 0.50
C GLN A 37 1.84 4.96 0.25
N VAL A 38 0.89 4.65 1.14
CA VAL A 38 -0.50 5.12 1.02
C VAL A 38 -0.57 6.65 1.15
N VAL A 39 0.16 7.24 2.10
CA VAL A 39 0.23 8.70 2.28
C VAL A 39 0.80 9.37 1.02
N VAL A 40 1.96 8.92 0.54
CA VAL A 40 2.62 9.47 -0.64
C VAL A 40 1.72 9.32 -1.87
N GLY A 41 1.08 8.16 -2.07
CA GLY A 41 0.13 7.94 -3.15
C GLY A 41 -1.09 8.87 -3.08
N GLY A 42 -1.57 9.16 -1.86
CA GLY A 42 -2.60 10.17 -1.60
C GLY A 42 -2.16 11.56 -2.06
N ILE A 43 -0.95 11.99 -1.71
CA ILE A 43 -0.37 13.26 -2.16
C ILE A 43 -0.28 13.28 -3.68
N THR A 44 0.31 12.25 -4.32
CA THR A 44 0.42 12.13 -5.79
C THR A 44 -0.94 12.27 -6.48
N ARG A 45 -2.02 11.79 -5.87
CA ARG A 45 -3.37 11.94 -6.40
C ARG A 45 -3.92 13.36 -6.22
N LEU A 46 -3.74 13.95 -5.04
CA LEU A 46 -4.25 15.28 -4.70
C LEU A 46 -3.54 16.39 -5.50
N THR A 47 -2.25 16.22 -5.78
CA THR A 47 -1.45 17.13 -6.62
C THR A 47 -1.63 16.90 -8.12
N GLY A 48 -2.41 15.89 -8.54
CA GLY A 48 -2.59 15.55 -9.95
C GLY A 48 -1.36 14.92 -10.62
N SER A 49 -0.38 14.49 -9.82
CA SER A 49 0.92 14.00 -10.27
C SER A 49 0.91 12.62 -10.92
N GLY A 50 -0.13 11.81 -10.72
CA GLY A 50 -0.09 10.36 -11.03
C GLY A 50 0.03 9.95 -12.50
N LEU A 51 0.24 10.88 -13.44
CA LEU A 51 0.39 10.65 -14.88
C LEU A 51 1.58 11.44 -15.50
N SER A 52 2.43 12.02 -14.66
CA SER A 52 3.60 12.81 -15.06
C SER A 52 4.77 11.98 -15.63
N ILE A 53 4.88 10.71 -15.25
CA ILE A 53 5.93 9.77 -15.69
C ILE A 53 5.31 8.75 -16.65
N THR A 54 5.57 8.93 -17.95
CA THR A 54 4.97 8.13 -19.02
C THR A 54 5.65 6.79 -19.27
N LYS A 55 6.93 6.66 -18.89
CA LYS A 55 7.70 5.42 -19.07
C LYS A 55 7.73 4.59 -17.78
N TRP A 56 7.58 3.28 -17.94
CA TRP A 56 7.76 2.33 -16.84
C TRP A 56 9.17 1.74 -16.88
N GLU A 57 10.09 2.41 -16.22
CA GLU A 57 11.48 1.97 -16.13
C GLU A 57 11.77 1.40 -14.74
N ILE A 58 11.92 0.07 -14.66
CA ILE A 58 12.11 -0.65 -13.40
C ILE A 58 13.47 -0.31 -12.78
N VAL A 59 14.53 -0.28 -13.60
CA VAL A 59 15.91 -0.08 -13.16
C VAL A 59 16.37 1.36 -13.37
N THR A 60 16.30 1.88 -14.59
CA THR A 60 16.79 3.23 -14.94
C THR A 60 15.94 4.35 -14.35
N GLY A 61 14.66 4.09 -14.04
CA GLY A 61 13.79 5.06 -13.36
C GLY A 61 14.08 5.23 -11.86
N THR A 62 15.16 4.65 -11.32
CA THR A 62 15.59 4.84 -9.93
C THR A 62 16.25 6.18 -9.67
N LEU A 63 16.73 6.87 -10.72
CA LEU A 63 17.20 8.24 -10.66
C LEU A 63 16.24 9.15 -11.42
N PRO A 64 15.97 10.37 -10.94
CA PRO A 64 15.23 11.34 -11.72
C PRO A 64 16.12 11.90 -12.85
N PRO A 65 15.57 12.64 -13.83
CA PRO A 65 16.39 13.33 -14.81
C PRO A 65 17.42 14.23 -14.12
N LEU A 66 18.70 14.06 -14.48
CA LEU A 66 19.83 14.78 -13.86
C LEU A 66 20.37 15.93 -14.71
N THR A 67 20.05 15.94 -16.01
CA THR A 67 20.51 16.97 -16.97
C THR A 67 19.33 17.76 -17.50
N ALA A 68 19.58 18.99 -17.99
CA ALA A 68 18.56 19.82 -18.62
C ALA A 68 17.89 19.09 -19.81
N GLN A 69 18.71 18.43 -20.63
CA GLN A 69 18.23 17.65 -21.77
C GLN A 69 17.27 16.52 -21.36
N HIS A 70 17.62 15.71 -20.34
CA HIS A 70 16.72 14.64 -19.89
C HIS A 70 15.40 15.19 -19.31
N TRP A 71 15.44 16.37 -18.67
CA TRP A 71 14.22 17.05 -18.22
C TRP A 71 13.34 17.49 -19.39
N GLU A 72 13.93 18.02 -20.46
CA GLU A 72 13.20 18.39 -21.68
C GLU A 72 12.60 17.16 -22.37
N GLU A 73 13.33 16.06 -22.48
CA GLU A 73 12.83 14.80 -23.04
C GLU A 73 11.63 14.27 -22.23
N ALA A 74 11.76 14.20 -20.90
CA ALA A 74 10.67 13.81 -20.01
C ALA A 74 9.45 14.71 -20.16
N PHE A 75 9.68 16.03 -20.23
CA PHE A 75 8.59 16.99 -20.37
C PHE A 75 7.93 16.91 -21.75
N ASN A 76 8.69 16.70 -22.82
CA ASN A 76 8.15 16.52 -24.16
C ASN A 76 7.29 15.25 -24.26
N MET A 77 7.68 14.16 -23.60
CA MET A 77 6.83 12.98 -23.47
C MET A 77 5.54 13.30 -22.70
N TYR A 78 5.62 14.07 -21.62
CA TYR A 78 4.45 14.50 -20.87
C TYR A 78 3.52 15.40 -21.69
N LYS A 79 4.06 16.30 -22.51
CA LYS A 79 3.29 17.17 -23.42
C LYS A 79 2.44 16.40 -24.43
N ALA A 80 2.87 15.20 -24.80
CA ALA A 80 2.12 14.30 -25.68
C ALA A 80 0.93 13.60 -24.97
N THR A 81 0.79 13.74 -23.65
CA THR A 81 -0.29 13.10 -22.91
C THR A 81 -1.60 13.89 -22.99
N PRO A 82 -2.76 13.23 -22.85
CA PRO A 82 -4.04 13.92 -22.71
C PRO A 82 -4.08 14.88 -21.52
N GLN A 83 -3.37 14.57 -20.43
CA GLN A 83 -3.34 15.40 -19.23
C GLN A 83 -2.72 16.76 -19.50
N TYR A 84 -1.61 16.82 -20.23
CA TYR A 84 -1.03 18.09 -20.64
C TYR A 84 -2.00 18.87 -21.54
N ALA A 85 -2.51 18.23 -22.60
CA ALA A 85 -3.36 18.90 -23.57
C ALA A 85 -4.67 19.46 -22.99
N LYS A 86 -5.27 18.80 -22.00
CA LYS A 86 -6.60 19.16 -21.48
C LYS A 86 -6.60 19.89 -20.13
N ILE A 87 -5.56 19.73 -19.32
CA ILE A 87 -5.53 20.24 -17.94
C ILE A 87 -4.34 21.18 -17.72
N ASN A 88 -3.17 20.80 -18.23
CA ASN A 88 -1.90 21.47 -17.91
C ASN A 88 -1.29 22.18 -19.13
N GLN A 89 -2.13 22.66 -20.05
CA GLN A 89 -1.66 23.32 -21.26
C GLN A 89 -0.92 24.62 -20.89
N GLY A 90 0.27 24.83 -21.46
CA GLY A 90 1.10 25.98 -21.13
C GLY A 90 1.88 25.86 -19.83
N MET A 91 1.83 24.70 -19.15
CA MET A 91 2.62 24.42 -17.94
C MET A 91 4.12 24.68 -18.17
N THR A 92 4.76 25.24 -17.16
CA THR A 92 6.20 25.51 -17.12
C THR A 92 7.00 24.28 -16.71
N MET A 93 8.32 24.29 -16.98
CA MET A 93 9.22 23.22 -16.52
C MET A 93 9.22 23.06 -14.99
N SER A 94 9.08 24.15 -14.24
CA SER A 94 9.06 24.12 -12.77
C SER A 94 7.84 23.36 -12.23
N GLU A 95 6.67 23.66 -12.78
CA GLU A 95 5.42 22.96 -12.44
C GLU A 95 5.47 21.49 -12.86
N PHE A 96 6.06 21.18 -14.02
CA PHE A 96 6.29 19.79 -14.43
C PHE A 96 7.19 19.04 -13.44
N LYS A 97 8.30 19.64 -13.01
CA LYS A 97 9.19 19.05 -11.99
C LYS A 97 8.47 18.78 -10.67
N PHE A 98 7.56 19.67 -10.27
CA PHE A 98 6.75 19.46 -9.07
C PHE A 98 5.85 18.23 -9.18
N ILE A 99 5.10 18.08 -10.28
CA ILE A 99 4.24 16.92 -10.45
C ILE A 99 5.07 15.63 -10.61
N TYR A 100 6.18 15.70 -11.35
CA TYR A 100 7.12 14.61 -11.55
C TYR A 100 7.71 14.11 -10.23
N PHE A 101 8.11 15.02 -9.34
CA PHE A 101 8.73 14.68 -8.06
C PHE A 101 7.84 13.76 -7.22
N TRP A 102 6.56 14.09 -7.06
CA TRP A 102 5.65 13.30 -6.24
C TRP A 102 5.39 11.92 -6.84
N GLU A 103 5.27 11.81 -8.16
CA GLU A 103 5.12 10.50 -8.79
C GLU A 103 6.41 9.67 -8.70
N TYR A 104 7.57 10.33 -8.89
CA TYR A 104 8.88 9.71 -8.77
C TYR A 104 9.10 9.14 -7.37
N ILE A 105 8.85 9.92 -6.31
CA ILE A 105 9.00 9.46 -4.92
C ILE A 105 8.03 8.31 -4.62
N HIS A 106 6.79 8.38 -5.09
CA HIS A 106 5.81 7.30 -4.94
C HIS A 106 6.29 5.98 -5.54
N ARG A 107 6.89 6.03 -6.73
CA ARG A 107 7.45 4.84 -7.43
C ARG A 107 8.76 4.37 -6.81
N LEU A 108 9.64 5.29 -6.40
CA LEU A 108 10.90 4.97 -5.73
C LEU A 108 10.66 4.28 -4.40
N TRP A 109 9.72 4.78 -3.59
CA TRP A 109 9.38 4.19 -2.30
C TRP A 109 8.87 2.75 -2.45
N ALA A 110 8.03 2.49 -3.46
CA ALA A 110 7.57 1.14 -3.79
C ALA A 110 8.73 0.18 -4.13
N ARG A 111 9.71 0.64 -4.92
CA ARG A 111 10.91 -0.14 -5.24
C ARG A 111 11.76 -0.40 -4.01
N LEU A 112 11.99 0.62 -3.17
CA LEU A 112 12.74 0.49 -1.93
C LEU A 112 12.12 -0.55 -1.00
N MET A 113 10.79 -0.57 -0.86
CA MET A 113 10.08 -1.60 -0.09
C MET A 113 10.40 -3.01 -0.58
N GLY A 114 10.47 -3.22 -1.91
CA GLY A 114 10.86 -4.51 -2.48
C GLY A 114 12.19 -5.02 -1.92
N PHE A 115 13.23 -4.17 -1.91
CA PHE A 115 14.54 -4.53 -1.38
C PHE A 115 14.52 -4.74 0.15
N VAL A 116 13.86 -3.86 0.90
CA VAL A 116 13.76 -3.92 2.37
C VAL A 116 12.98 -5.16 2.83
N PHE A 117 12.09 -5.72 2.01
CA PHE A 117 11.40 -6.96 2.33
C PHE A 117 12.12 -8.21 1.82
N ILE A 118 12.59 -8.23 0.57
CA ILE A 118 13.15 -9.43 -0.05
C ILE A 118 14.50 -9.80 0.57
N ILE A 119 15.41 -8.82 0.74
CA ILE A 119 16.78 -9.10 1.20
C ILE A 119 16.78 -9.64 2.64
N PRO A 120 16.14 -8.98 3.64
CA PRO A 120 16.11 -9.52 4.99
C PRO A 120 15.37 -10.85 5.08
N LEU A 121 14.31 -11.05 4.29
CA LEU A 121 13.62 -12.35 4.27
C LEU A 121 14.54 -13.49 3.83
N ALA A 122 15.32 -13.30 2.77
CA ALA A 122 16.28 -14.30 2.31
C ALA A 122 17.30 -14.63 3.42
N ILE A 123 17.82 -13.60 4.10
CA ILE A 123 18.76 -13.76 5.22
C ILE A 123 18.12 -14.49 6.39
N PHE A 124 16.91 -14.10 6.80
CA PHE A 124 16.21 -14.72 7.92
C PHE A 124 15.83 -16.16 7.62
N TRP A 125 15.45 -16.46 6.37
CA TRP A 125 15.14 -17.82 5.94
C TRP A 125 16.39 -18.70 5.95
N ALA A 126 17.50 -18.23 5.36
CA ALA A 126 18.78 -18.94 5.38
C ALA A 126 19.32 -19.20 6.80
N ARG A 127 19.05 -18.27 7.73
CA ARG A 127 19.42 -18.40 9.15
C ARG A 127 18.40 -19.15 10.02
N GLY A 128 17.32 -19.70 9.43
CA GLY A 128 16.29 -20.43 10.18
C GLY A 128 15.48 -19.56 11.18
N MET A 129 15.50 -18.24 11.03
CA MET A 129 14.83 -17.28 11.92
C MET A 129 13.33 -17.15 11.63
N VAL A 130 12.89 -17.67 10.48
CA VAL A 130 11.51 -17.69 10.00
C VAL A 130 11.06 -19.14 9.86
N ASP A 131 9.85 -19.46 10.27
CA ASP A 131 9.31 -20.81 10.16
C ASP A 131 8.29 -20.96 9.04
N ARG A 132 7.93 -22.20 8.70
CA ARG A 132 7.00 -22.50 7.61
C ARG A 132 5.65 -21.76 7.72
N PRO A 133 5.00 -21.67 8.90
CA PRO A 133 3.79 -20.87 9.05
C PRO A 133 3.97 -19.39 8.72
N LEU A 134 5.04 -18.75 9.20
CA LEU A 134 5.31 -17.34 8.90
C LEU A 134 5.69 -17.16 7.42
N LEU A 135 6.47 -18.06 6.83
CA LEU A 135 6.79 -18.04 5.40
C LEU A 135 5.53 -18.13 4.52
N LYS A 136 4.55 -18.99 4.87
CA LYS A 136 3.27 -19.06 4.15
C LYS A 136 2.51 -17.73 4.19
N ARG A 137 2.47 -17.08 5.36
CA ARG A 137 1.84 -15.76 5.52
C ARG A 137 2.58 -14.70 4.70
N LEU A 138 3.91 -14.69 4.75
CA LEU A 138 4.72 -13.78 3.96
C LEU A 138 4.52 -14.02 2.46
N GLY A 139 4.38 -15.26 2.00
CA GLY A 139 4.03 -15.57 0.61
C GLY A 139 2.73 -14.90 0.16
N VAL A 140 1.70 -14.88 1.02
CA VAL A 140 0.46 -14.13 0.77
C VAL A 140 0.71 -12.62 0.74
N VAL A 141 1.55 -12.09 1.64
CA VAL A 141 1.96 -10.67 1.61
C VAL A 141 2.63 -10.31 0.28
N PHE A 142 3.57 -11.12 -0.23
CA PHE A 142 4.21 -10.87 -1.52
C PHE A 142 3.23 -10.95 -2.68
N LEU A 143 2.31 -11.92 -2.67
CA LEU A 143 1.27 -12.02 -3.69
C LEU A 143 0.38 -10.78 -3.69
N LEU A 144 -0.10 -10.34 -2.52
CA LEU A 144 -0.88 -9.11 -2.37
C LEU A 144 -0.09 -7.88 -2.82
N ALA A 145 1.19 -7.78 -2.46
CA ALA A 145 2.05 -6.67 -2.88
C ALA A 145 2.25 -6.64 -4.40
N ALA A 146 2.45 -7.81 -5.04
CA ALA A 146 2.54 -7.93 -6.49
C ALA A 146 1.21 -7.52 -7.19
N LEU A 147 0.06 -7.90 -6.61
CA LEU A 147 -1.25 -7.48 -7.10
C LEU A 147 -1.43 -5.96 -6.95
N VAL A 148 -1.11 -5.37 -5.80
CA VAL A 148 -1.16 -3.92 -5.56
C VAL A 148 -0.30 -3.19 -6.59
N ALA A 149 0.96 -3.61 -6.77
CA ALA A 149 1.89 -3.00 -7.73
C ALA A 149 1.38 -3.10 -9.17
N SER A 150 0.88 -4.28 -9.57
CA SER A 150 0.28 -4.50 -10.89
C SER A 150 -0.91 -3.59 -11.13
N PHE A 151 -1.81 -3.45 -10.16
CA PHE A 151 -2.94 -2.52 -10.25
C PHE A 151 -2.49 -1.06 -10.33
N GLY A 152 -1.42 -0.69 -9.61
CA GLY A 152 -0.83 0.65 -9.70
C GLY A 152 -0.32 0.94 -11.12
N TRP A 153 0.32 -0.03 -11.76
CA TRP A 153 0.75 0.09 -13.16
C TRP A 153 -0.44 0.22 -14.13
N ILE A 154 -1.44 -0.66 -14.03
CA ILE A 154 -2.66 -0.61 -14.87
C ILE A 154 -3.37 0.73 -14.75
N MET A 155 -3.44 1.26 -13.53
CA MET A 155 -4.05 2.54 -13.22
C MET A 155 -3.37 3.69 -13.99
N VAL A 156 -2.05 3.79 -13.95
CA VAL A 156 -1.28 4.80 -14.70
C VAL A 156 -1.39 4.58 -16.21
N ALA A 157 -1.13 3.36 -16.68
CA ALA A 157 -1.12 3.03 -18.11
C ALA A 157 -2.43 3.44 -18.80
N SER A 158 -3.58 3.18 -18.15
CA SER A 158 -4.87 3.56 -18.70
C SER A 158 -5.17 5.06 -18.71
N GLY A 159 -4.54 5.84 -17.82
CA GLY A 159 -4.66 7.30 -17.81
C GLY A 159 -3.77 8.00 -18.83
N LEU A 160 -2.85 7.29 -19.48
CA LEU A 160 -1.99 7.88 -20.51
C LEU A 160 -2.61 7.88 -21.91
N ILE A 161 -3.64 7.06 -22.13
CA ILE A 161 -4.22 6.83 -23.47
C ILE A 161 -5.60 7.51 -23.61
N GLU A 162 -6.55 7.19 -22.74
CA GLU A 162 -7.97 7.52 -22.99
C GLU A 162 -8.44 8.81 -22.31
N ARG A 163 -7.90 9.16 -21.14
CA ARG A 163 -8.45 10.19 -20.25
C ARG A 163 -7.36 10.97 -19.54
N PRO A 164 -7.50 12.28 -19.29
CA PRO A 164 -6.45 13.07 -18.65
C PRO A 164 -6.36 12.88 -17.12
N TRP A 165 -7.01 11.85 -16.56
CA TRP A 165 -7.00 11.55 -15.14
C TRP A 165 -7.12 10.04 -14.89
N VAL A 166 -6.70 9.65 -13.69
CA VAL A 166 -6.86 8.29 -13.18
C VAL A 166 -8.33 7.99 -12.89
N ASN A 167 -8.84 6.87 -13.42
CA ASN A 167 -10.21 6.43 -13.18
C ASN A 167 -10.50 6.14 -11.69
N ALA A 168 -11.62 6.65 -11.18
CA ALA A 168 -12.01 6.55 -9.77
C ALA A 168 -12.15 5.11 -9.27
N TYR A 169 -12.68 4.21 -10.08
CA TYR A 169 -12.84 2.79 -9.72
C TYR A 169 -11.47 2.11 -9.59
N LYS A 170 -10.55 2.36 -10.53
CA LYS A 170 -9.18 1.82 -10.48
C LYS A 170 -8.41 2.34 -9.26
N LEU A 171 -8.54 3.63 -8.97
CA LEU A 171 -7.96 4.25 -7.77
C LEU A 171 -8.50 3.61 -6.49
N THR A 172 -9.82 3.46 -6.39
CA THR A 172 -10.47 2.87 -5.22
C THR A 172 -10.07 1.41 -5.01
N MET A 173 -10.00 0.63 -6.09
CA MET A 173 -9.52 -0.75 -6.05
C MET A 173 -8.05 -0.83 -5.61
N HIS A 174 -7.19 0.04 -6.13
CA HIS A 174 -5.78 0.09 -5.74
C HIS A 174 -5.60 0.43 -4.25
N LEU A 175 -6.32 1.45 -3.75
CA LEU A 175 -6.33 1.81 -2.33
C LEU A 175 -6.86 0.65 -1.46
N SER A 176 -7.94 0.00 -1.88
CA SER A 176 -8.53 -1.13 -1.14
C SER A 176 -7.55 -2.30 -1.05
N LEU A 177 -6.87 -2.65 -2.14
CA LEU A 177 -5.83 -3.68 -2.14
C LEU A 177 -4.65 -3.32 -1.23
N ALA A 178 -4.21 -2.06 -1.24
CA ALA A 178 -3.13 -1.59 -0.37
C ALA A 178 -3.50 -1.71 1.12
N LEU A 179 -4.76 -1.43 1.49
CA LEU A 179 -5.26 -1.58 2.85
C LEU A 179 -5.46 -3.05 3.26
N ILE A 180 -5.86 -3.92 2.33
CA ILE A 180 -5.89 -5.37 2.56
C ILE A 180 -4.48 -5.89 2.83
N LEU A 181 -3.50 -5.48 2.01
CA LEU A 181 -2.08 -5.80 2.22
C LEU A 181 -1.60 -5.33 3.60
N PHE A 182 -1.85 -4.06 3.95
CA PHE A 182 -1.47 -3.49 5.24
C PHE A 182 -2.10 -4.28 6.40
N SER A 183 -3.41 -4.55 6.33
CA SER A 183 -4.15 -5.28 7.37
C SER A 183 -3.65 -6.71 7.54
N TYR A 184 -3.34 -7.38 6.42
CA TYR A 184 -2.82 -8.75 6.44
C TYR A 184 -1.39 -8.81 7.01
N LEU A 185 -0.54 -7.86 6.65
CA LEU A 185 0.79 -7.73 7.26
C LEU A 185 0.67 -7.40 8.75
N LEU A 186 -0.24 -6.50 9.13
CA LEU A 186 -0.45 -6.09 10.53
C LEU A 186 -0.85 -7.29 11.38
N TRP A 187 -1.80 -8.09 10.88
CA TRP A 187 -2.22 -9.31 11.53
C TRP A 187 -1.07 -10.33 11.64
N THR A 188 -0.26 -10.47 10.59
CA THR A 188 0.94 -11.32 10.60
C THR A 188 1.94 -10.84 11.65
N THR A 189 2.17 -9.53 11.74
CA THR A 189 3.01 -8.91 12.77
C THR A 189 2.49 -9.25 14.17
N PHE A 190 1.21 -9.03 14.47
CA PHE A 190 0.64 -9.37 15.78
C PHE A 190 0.80 -10.84 16.15
N LYS A 191 0.67 -11.76 15.18
CA LYS A 191 0.92 -13.20 15.40
C LYS A 191 2.37 -13.49 15.79
N THR A 192 3.35 -12.71 15.34
CA THR A 192 4.75 -12.89 15.76
C THR A 192 5.04 -12.36 17.17
N PHE A 193 4.31 -11.33 17.61
CA PHE A 193 4.44 -10.81 18.97
C PHE A 193 3.83 -11.76 20.02
N GLN A 194 2.87 -12.60 19.64
CA GLN A 194 2.18 -13.56 20.52
C GLN A 194 1.77 -12.95 21.87
N PRO A 195 1.02 -11.83 21.89
CA PRO A 195 0.59 -11.26 23.17
C PRO A 195 -0.32 -12.27 23.87
N ARG A 196 0.11 -12.80 25.02
CA ARG A 196 -0.77 -13.56 25.92
C ARG A 196 -1.79 -12.57 26.45
N ARG A 197 -3.03 -12.67 25.97
CA ARG A 197 -4.13 -11.82 26.44
C ARG A 197 -5.20 -12.68 27.10
N PRO A 198 -5.79 -12.23 28.22
CA PRO A 198 -7.04 -12.82 28.70
C PRO A 198 -8.08 -12.67 27.58
N VAL A 199 -8.66 -13.80 27.17
CA VAL A 199 -9.66 -13.80 26.10
C VAL A 199 -11.01 -13.42 26.71
N LEU A 200 -11.41 -12.16 26.50
CA LEU A 200 -12.76 -11.71 26.81
C LEU A 200 -13.74 -12.32 25.80
N HIS A 201 -14.59 -13.24 26.24
CA HIS A 201 -15.60 -13.88 25.41
C HIS A 201 -16.91 -13.09 25.49
N SER A 202 -17.02 -12.03 24.68
CA SER A 202 -18.29 -11.31 24.50
C SER A 202 -18.74 -11.39 23.04
N GLY A 203 -19.85 -12.10 22.81
CA GLY A 203 -20.46 -12.21 21.49
C GLY A 203 -20.93 -10.85 20.94
N LEU A 204 -21.40 -9.97 21.82
CA LEU A 204 -21.83 -8.61 21.45
C LEU A 204 -20.64 -7.78 20.96
N LEU A 205 -19.53 -7.75 21.70
CA LEU A 205 -18.34 -7.00 21.30
C LEU A 205 -17.76 -7.52 19.98
N LYS A 206 -17.76 -8.85 19.77
CA LYS A 206 -17.32 -9.44 18.50
C LYS A 206 -18.22 -9.02 17.33
N LYS A 207 -19.55 -9.04 17.51
CA LYS A 207 -20.51 -8.57 16.49
C LYS A 207 -20.31 -7.08 16.20
N ALA A 208 -20.18 -6.24 17.23
CA ALA A 208 -19.95 -4.81 17.10
C ALA A 208 -18.63 -4.48 16.38
N ALA A 209 -17.53 -5.14 16.74
CA ALA A 209 -16.23 -4.98 16.07
C ALA A 209 -16.29 -5.37 14.59
N ASN A 210 -16.97 -6.47 14.25
CA ASN A 210 -17.19 -6.87 12.86
C ASN A 210 -18.03 -5.83 12.10
N ALA A 211 -19.12 -5.33 12.71
CA ALA A 211 -19.96 -4.31 12.09
C ALA A 211 -19.19 -3.01 11.82
N ILE A 212 -18.43 -2.52 12.81
CA ILE A 212 -17.56 -1.33 12.64
C ILE A 212 -16.54 -1.57 11.52
N THR A 213 -15.93 -2.76 11.46
CA THR A 213 -14.97 -3.09 10.40
C THR A 213 -15.61 -3.01 9.01
N VAL A 214 -16.83 -3.54 8.86
CA VAL A 214 -17.58 -3.47 7.59
C VAL A 214 -17.93 -2.03 7.24
N VAL A 215 -18.45 -1.24 8.20
CA VAL A 215 -18.79 0.17 7.98
C VAL A 215 -17.56 0.98 7.57
N VAL A 216 -16.41 0.79 8.24
CA VAL A 216 -15.16 1.46 7.88
C VAL A 216 -14.68 1.04 6.49
N ALA A 217 -14.77 -0.24 6.14
CA ALA A 217 -14.40 -0.71 4.81
C ALA A 217 -15.28 -0.07 3.72
N LEU A 218 -16.59 0.00 3.94
CA LEU A 218 -17.52 0.68 3.04
C LEU A 218 -17.20 2.18 2.94
N GLN A 219 -16.94 2.85 4.07
CA GLN A 219 -16.60 4.27 4.10
C GLN A 219 -15.32 4.56 3.31
N ILE A 220 -14.32 3.69 3.39
CA ILE A 220 -13.07 3.80 2.62
C ILE A 220 -13.34 3.67 1.12
N VAL A 221 -14.17 2.72 0.70
CA VAL A 221 -14.54 2.55 -0.72
C VAL A 221 -15.29 3.78 -1.23
N LEU A 222 -16.29 4.25 -0.48
CA LEU A 222 -17.05 5.45 -0.83
C LEU A 222 -16.17 6.70 -0.88
N GLY A 223 -15.27 6.87 0.10
CA GLY A 223 -14.29 7.95 0.12
C GLY A 223 -13.32 7.89 -1.07
N GLY A 224 -12.88 6.69 -1.45
CA GLY A 224 -12.05 6.48 -2.64
C GLY A 224 -12.75 6.89 -3.93
N ILE A 225 -14.03 6.55 -4.08
CA ILE A 225 -14.84 6.93 -5.26
C ILE A 225 -15.05 8.45 -5.27
N MET A 226 -15.40 9.04 -4.12
CA MET A 226 -15.59 10.49 -3.98
C MET A 226 -14.31 11.26 -4.34
N ALA A 227 -13.16 10.84 -3.80
CA ALA A 227 -11.87 11.45 -4.11
C ALA A 227 -11.50 11.25 -5.60
N GLY A 228 -11.75 10.05 -6.14
CA GLY A 228 -11.48 9.71 -7.53
C GLY A 228 -12.28 10.55 -8.52
N THR A 229 -13.56 10.79 -8.22
CA THR A 229 -14.50 11.58 -9.04
C THR A 229 -14.42 13.09 -8.79
N LYS A 230 -13.67 13.53 -7.77
CA LYS A 230 -13.66 14.92 -7.28
C LYS A 230 -15.04 15.42 -6.82
N ALA A 231 -15.93 14.52 -6.40
CA ALA A 231 -17.31 14.86 -6.03
C ALA A 231 -17.42 15.79 -4.81
N GLY A 232 -16.42 15.78 -3.90
CA GLY A 232 -16.42 16.63 -2.72
C GLY A 232 -16.34 18.14 -2.99
N LEU A 233 -16.03 18.56 -4.22
CA LEU A 233 -16.02 19.98 -4.61
C LEU A 233 -17.41 20.53 -4.96
N PHE A 234 -18.41 19.66 -5.19
CA PHE A 234 -19.76 20.08 -5.58
C PHE A 234 -20.62 20.50 -4.38
N TYR A 235 -20.38 19.90 -3.21
CA TYR A 235 -21.08 20.18 -1.96
C TYR A 235 -20.06 20.33 -0.82
N PRO A 236 -19.44 21.51 -0.65
CA PRO A 236 -18.33 21.71 0.27
C PRO A 236 -18.76 21.97 1.73
N THR A 237 -20.05 21.93 2.04
CA THR A 237 -20.59 22.15 3.39
C THR A 237 -20.85 20.82 4.12
N TRP A 238 -21.01 20.91 5.43
CA TRP A 238 -21.37 19.79 6.30
C TRP A 238 -22.25 20.32 7.44
N PRO A 239 -23.29 19.59 7.90
CA PRO A 239 -23.74 18.27 7.42
C PRO A 239 -24.68 18.34 6.20
N ASP A 240 -25.12 19.54 5.83
CA ASP A 240 -26.05 19.84 4.74
C ASP A 240 -25.41 19.78 3.34
N MET A 241 -26.25 19.79 2.30
CA MET A 241 -25.82 19.95 0.92
C MET A 241 -25.92 21.42 0.53
N ASN A 242 -24.82 22.17 0.61
CA ASN A 242 -24.74 23.63 0.35
C ASN A 242 -25.46 24.54 1.36
N GLY A 243 -25.60 24.16 2.63
CA GLY A 243 -26.30 24.98 3.63
C GLY A 243 -27.82 24.77 3.65
N GLU A 244 -28.34 23.79 2.91
CA GLU A 244 -29.77 23.46 2.76
C GLU A 244 -30.26 22.32 3.67
#